data_AF-A0A964Y6J5-F1
#
_entry.id   AF-A0A964Y6J5-F1
#
_cell.length_a   1.000
_cell.length_b   1.000
_cell.length_c   1.000
_cell.angle_alpha   90.00
_cell.angle_beta   90.00
_cell.angle_gamma   90.00
#
_symmetry.space_group_name_H-M   'P 1'
#
loop_
_entity.id
_entity.type
_entity.pdbx_description
1 polymer ?
#
loop_
_entity_poly.entity_id
_entity_poly.type
_entity_poly.pdbx_seq_one_letter_code
_entity_poly.pdbx_strand_id
1 'polypeptide(L)'
;MASTRSKNTRGNFYLKQQATQHGASYVTDRQFAYPQQVLKAGTGLIQGYMGNAVLAQNPQDIESFLFGIGANNLVAPSPEPFQAQIVDHDAWTILDHRVPLVMPMDLVVENDQRQYPMPSSSSTLMVRK
;
A
#
# COMPACT_ATOMS: atom_id res chain seq x y z
N MET A 1 -37.35 7.21 -30.54
CA MET A 1 -36.56 7.23 -29.29
C MET A 1 -35.14 6.82 -29.60
N ALA A 2 -34.25 7.76 -29.91
CA ALA A 2 -32.83 7.45 -30.12
C ALA A 2 -32.02 8.64 -29.64
N SER A 3 -31.60 8.62 -28.37
CA SER A 3 -30.60 9.56 -27.88
C SER A 3 -29.24 9.06 -28.38
N THR A 4 -28.77 9.60 -29.51
CA THR A 4 -27.45 9.33 -30.10
C THR A 4 -26.34 10.14 -29.41
N ARG A 5 -26.64 10.78 -28.28
CA ARG A 5 -25.68 11.64 -27.58
C ARG A 5 -24.56 10.76 -27.02
N SER A 6 -23.37 10.89 -27.60
CA SER A 6 -22.18 10.20 -27.12
C SER A 6 -21.93 10.58 -25.65
N LYS A 7 -22.20 9.67 -24.72
CA LYS A 7 -21.99 9.89 -23.27
C LYS A 7 -20.52 10.18 -22.94
N ASN A 8 -19.62 9.87 -23.86
CA ASN A 8 -18.17 9.98 -23.71
C ASN A 8 -17.60 11.28 -24.32
N THR A 9 -18.44 12.23 -24.74
CA THR A 9 -17.95 13.58 -25.11
C THR A 9 -17.57 14.38 -23.87
N ARG A 10 -16.50 15.17 -23.97
CA ARG A 10 -15.94 15.98 -22.87
C ARG A 10 -17.00 16.82 -22.14
N GLY A 11 -17.88 17.49 -22.88
CA GLY A 11 -18.95 18.31 -22.27
C GLY A 11 -19.97 17.51 -21.45
N ASN A 12 -20.29 16.28 -21.84
CA ASN A 12 -21.21 15.42 -21.10
C ASN A 12 -20.56 14.86 -19.84
N PHE A 13 -19.27 14.51 -19.94
CA PHE A 13 -18.49 14.09 -18.80
C PHE A 13 -18.37 15.19 -17.76
N TYR A 14 -18.11 16.44 -18.18
CA TYR A 14 -18.07 17.61 -17.30
C TYR A 14 -19.37 17.82 -16.53
N LEU A 15 -20.53 17.82 -17.23
CA LEU A 15 -21.83 17.97 -16.58
C LEU A 15 -22.13 16.83 -15.60
N LYS A 16 -21.72 15.60 -15.92
CA LYS A 16 -21.86 14.46 -15.02
C LYS A 16 -21.00 14.63 -13.77
N GLN A 17 -19.74 15.04 -13.93
CA GLN A 17 -18.83 15.32 -12.82
C GLN A 17 -19.39 16.43 -11.91
N GLN A 18 -19.92 17.50 -12.50
CA GLN A 18 -20.56 18.59 -11.78
C GLN A 18 -21.77 18.10 -10.98
N ALA A 19 -22.66 17.30 -11.58
CA ALA A 19 -23.81 16.72 -10.89
C ALA A 19 -23.38 15.82 -9.71
N THR A 20 -22.35 14.99 -9.90
CA THR A 20 -21.80 14.16 -8.82
C THR A 20 -21.19 15.01 -7.70
N GLN A 21 -20.48 16.09 -8.02
CA GLN A 21 -19.92 17.02 -7.03
C GLN A 21 -21.02 17.71 -6.23
N HIS A 22 -22.10 18.16 -6.88
CA HIS A 22 -23.26 18.72 -6.18
C HIS A 22 -23.93 17.70 -5.25
N GLY A 23 -24.06 16.44 -5.66
CA GLY A 23 -24.55 15.37 -4.78
C GLY A 23 -23.65 15.12 -3.58
N ALA A 24 -22.33 15.07 -3.81
CA ALA A 24 -21.34 14.87 -2.75
C ALA A 24 -21.29 16.02 -1.73
N SER A 25 -21.65 17.24 -2.13
CA SER A 25 -21.74 18.38 -1.20
C SER A 25 -22.90 18.30 -0.22
N TYR A 26 -23.90 17.46 -0.48
CA TYR A 26 -25.07 17.29 0.36
C TYR A 26 -24.79 16.34 1.53
N VAL A 27 -24.00 16.81 2.49
CA VAL A 27 -23.68 16.09 3.73
C VAL A 27 -24.21 16.90 4.91
N THR A 28 -25.11 16.29 5.69
CA THR A 28 -25.75 16.93 6.85
C THR A 28 -24.82 17.00 8.07
N ASP A 29 -23.96 16.01 8.25
CA ASP A 29 -22.95 16.01 9.31
C ASP A 29 -21.65 15.36 8.82
N ARG A 30 -20.56 16.14 8.84
CA ARG A 30 -19.22 15.64 8.47
C ARG A 30 -18.54 14.88 9.61
N GLN A 31 -18.95 15.10 10.86
CA GLN A 31 -18.31 14.48 12.02
C GLN A 31 -18.58 12.97 12.09
N PHE A 32 -19.68 12.50 11.48
CA PHE A 32 -19.94 11.07 11.35
C PHE A 32 -18.91 10.35 10.45
N ALA A 33 -18.29 11.06 9.50
CA ALA A 33 -17.39 10.47 8.52
C ALA A 33 -15.91 10.53 8.94
N TYR A 34 -15.52 11.45 9.83
CA TYR A 34 -14.12 11.69 10.20
C TYR A 34 -13.90 11.53 11.71
N PRO A 35 -12.93 10.70 12.14
CA PRO A 35 -12.59 10.57 13.55
C PRO A 35 -11.96 11.88 14.07
N GLN A 36 -12.27 12.25 15.32
CA GLN A 36 -11.70 13.45 15.95
C GLN A 36 -10.20 13.34 16.22
N GLN A 37 -9.72 12.12 16.49
CA GLN A 37 -8.31 11.82 16.70
C GLN A 37 -7.93 10.64 15.82
N VAL A 38 -6.80 10.80 15.12
CA VAL A 38 -6.21 9.74 14.33
C VAL A 38 -4.94 9.29 15.04
N LEU A 39 -4.88 8.00 15.36
CA LEU A 39 -3.68 7.35 15.87
C LEU A 39 -3.53 6.02 15.14
N LYS A 40 -2.27 5.63 14.87
CA LYS A 40 -1.96 4.28 14.39
C LYS A 40 -2.16 3.28 15.52
N ALA A 41 -2.59 2.07 15.18
CA ALA A 41 -2.55 0.97 16.14
C ALA A 41 -1.10 0.54 16.37
N GLY A 42 -0.63 0.76 17.59
CA GLY A 42 0.61 0.22 18.10
C GLY A 42 0.41 -1.18 18.71
N THR A 43 1.28 -1.56 19.63
CA THR A 43 1.30 -2.94 20.15
C THR A 43 0.11 -3.24 21.08
N GLY A 44 -0.54 -4.38 20.85
CA GLY A 44 -1.69 -4.83 21.63
C GLY A 44 -3.03 -4.26 21.17
N LEU A 45 -3.04 -3.43 20.12
CA LEU A 45 -4.27 -2.89 19.53
C LEU A 45 -4.46 -3.39 18.11
N ILE A 46 -5.72 -3.64 17.77
CA ILE A 46 -6.13 -3.84 16.38
C ILE A 46 -6.49 -2.47 15.82
N GLN A 47 -6.07 -2.16 14.59
CA GLN A 47 -6.45 -0.93 13.92
C GLN A 47 -7.97 -0.72 13.97
N GLY A 48 -8.36 0.41 14.56
CA GLY A 48 -9.73 0.92 14.54
C GLY A 48 -10.09 1.57 13.20
N TYR A 49 -11.19 2.33 13.19
CA TYR A 49 -11.67 2.99 11.98
C TYR A 49 -10.76 4.17 11.58
N MET A 50 -9.81 3.93 10.67
CA MET A 50 -9.04 4.97 9.99
C MET A 50 -9.66 5.24 8.62
N GLY A 51 -10.14 6.46 8.39
CA GLY A 51 -10.70 6.86 7.09
C GLY A 51 -9.62 6.98 6.00
N ASN A 52 -10.01 6.89 4.73
CA ASN A 52 -9.07 6.95 3.61
C ASN A 52 -8.24 8.27 3.61
N ALA A 53 -8.92 9.41 3.78
CA ALA A 53 -8.32 10.74 3.78
C ALA A 53 -7.35 11.04 4.94
N VAL A 54 -7.13 10.07 5.81
CA VAL A 54 -6.29 10.23 6.99
C VAL A 54 -4.85 9.84 6.69
N LEU A 55 -4.60 8.79 5.92
CA LEU A 55 -3.25 8.24 5.71
C LEU A 55 -2.39 9.10 4.78
N ALA A 56 -3.04 9.86 3.88
CA ALA A 56 -2.39 10.77 2.96
C ALA A 56 -3.29 11.98 2.70
N GLN A 57 -2.70 13.10 2.27
CA GLN A 57 -3.46 14.27 1.83
C GLN A 57 -4.07 14.06 0.44
N ASN A 58 -3.50 13.15 -0.36
CA ASN A 58 -3.93 12.84 -1.73
C ASN A 58 -4.13 11.33 -1.99
N PRO A 59 -4.90 10.59 -1.18
CA PRO A 59 -4.95 9.14 -1.29
C PRO A 59 -5.60 8.65 -2.59
N GLN A 60 -6.61 9.35 -3.11
CA GLN A 60 -7.25 8.99 -4.38
C GLN A 60 -6.31 9.14 -5.56
N ASP A 61 -5.42 10.13 -5.53
CA ASP A 61 -4.41 10.31 -6.57
C ASP A 61 -3.33 9.22 -6.46
N ILE A 62 -2.93 8.86 -5.23
CA ILE A 62 -2.01 7.74 -4.97
C ILE A 62 -2.60 6.44 -5.50
N GLU A 63 -3.86 6.14 -5.16
CA GLU A 63 -4.57 4.95 -5.66
C GLU A 63 -4.66 4.96 -7.19
N SER A 64 -5.02 6.10 -7.78
CA SER A 64 -5.12 6.23 -9.24
C SER A 64 -3.77 5.96 -9.91
N PHE A 65 -2.68 6.49 -9.36
CA PHE A 65 -1.33 6.21 -9.83
C PHE A 65 -0.95 4.73 -9.68
N LEU A 66 -1.17 4.13 -8.51
CA LEU A 66 -0.85 2.72 -8.23
C LEU A 66 -1.63 1.74 -9.10
N PHE A 67 -2.90 2.03 -9.38
CA PHE A 67 -3.75 1.22 -10.26
C PHE A 67 -3.60 1.56 -11.75
N GLY A 68 -2.82 2.58 -12.10
CA GLY A 68 -2.68 3.07 -13.48
C GLY A 68 -3.98 3.69 -14.05
N ILE A 69 -4.90 4.08 -13.19
CA ILE A 69 -6.17 4.72 -13.57
C ILE A 69 -5.87 6.16 -13.97
N GLY A 70 -6.38 6.58 -15.12
CA GLY A 70 -6.18 7.94 -15.62
C GLY A 70 -4.98 8.11 -16.56
N ALA A 71 -4.29 7.03 -16.95
CA ALA A 71 -3.28 7.06 -18.01
C ALA A 71 -3.80 7.68 -19.33
N ASN A 72 -5.09 7.52 -19.61
CA ASN A 72 -5.79 8.13 -20.75
C ASN A 72 -6.87 9.15 -20.31
N ASN A 73 -6.59 9.97 -19.28
CA ASN A 73 -7.56 10.95 -18.80
C ASN A 73 -7.81 12.04 -19.86
N LEU A 74 -9.09 12.20 -20.24
CA LEU A 74 -9.53 13.10 -21.32
C LEU A 74 -9.74 14.56 -20.86
N VAL A 75 -9.62 14.82 -19.56
CA VAL A 75 -9.86 16.14 -18.94
C VAL A 75 -8.54 16.81 -18.54
N ALA A 76 -7.70 16.09 -17.80
CA ALA A 76 -6.37 16.54 -17.42
C ALA A 76 -5.39 15.36 -17.51
N PRO A 77 -4.32 15.45 -18.31
CA PRO A 77 -3.28 14.42 -18.29
C PRO A 77 -2.64 14.36 -16.89
N SER A 78 -2.29 13.15 -16.43
CA SER A 78 -1.62 12.99 -15.14
C SER A 78 -0.29 13.74 -15.15
N PRO A 79 -0.02 14.61 -14.15
CA PRO A 79 1.25 15.30 -14.04
C PRO A 79 2.35 14.30 -13.66
N GLU A 80 3.38 14.19 -14.50
CA GLU A 80 4.63 13.53 -14.17
C GLU A 80 5.65 14.58 -13.72
N PRO A 81 6.36 14.39 -12.58
CA PRO A 81 6.32 13.24 -11.67
C PRO A 81 5.21 13.31 -10.61
N PHE A 82 4.60 12.15 -10.31
CA PHE A 82 3.61 12.02 -9.23
C PHE A 82 4.29 12.05 -7.84
N GLN A 83 3.76 12.85 -6.91
CA GLN A 83 4.26 12.94 -5.54
C GLN A 83 3.19 12.54 -4.53
N ALA A 84 3.45 11.45 -3.80
CA ALA A 84 2.59 11.00 -2.71
C ALA A 84 2.80 11.87 -1.46
N GLN A 85 1.71 12.41 -0.89
CA GLN A 85 1.73 13.24 0.31
C GLN A 85 1.25 12.42 1.51
N ILE A 86 2.13 11.53 1.99
CA ILE A 86 1.84 10.62 3.10
C ILE A 86 1.91 11.39 4.42
N VAL A 87 0.95 11.16 5.30
CA VAL A 87 0.92 11.75 6.64
C VAL A 87 1.37 10.71 7.66
N ASP A 88 2.36 11.07 8.48
CA ASP A 88 2.74 10.23 9.61
C ASP A 88 1.88 10.56 10.83
N HIS A 89 1.42 9.52 11.52
CA HIS A 89 0.53 9.63 12.68
C HIS A 89 1.15 8.89 13.85
N ASP A 90 0.99 9.45 15.04
CA ASP A 90 1.46 8.82 16.27
C ASP A 90 0.76 7.48 16.51
N ALA A 91 1.49 6.52 17.07
CA ALA A 91 0.96 5.22 17.40
C ALA A 91 0.50 5.17 18.87
N TRP A 92 -0.70 4.65 19.11
CA TRP A 92 -1.17 4.35 20.45
C TRP A 92 -0.86 2.90 20.80
N THR A 93 -0.32 2.64 21.98
CA THR A 93 0.12 1.30 22.41
C THR A 93 -0.38 1.04 23.82
N ILE A 94 -0.89 -0.16 24.09
CA ILE A 94 -1.31 -0.56 25.45
C ILE A 94 -0.10 -0.92 26.32
N LEU A 95 0.93 -1.49 25.70
CA LEU A 95 2.14 -1.92 26.39
C LEU A 95 3.11 -0.75 26.57
N ASP A 96 3.38 -0.39 27.82
CA ASP A 96 4.35 0.66 28.16
C ASP A 96 5.80 0.30 27.78
N HIS A 97 6.13 -1.00 27.71
CA HIS A 97 7.49 -1.48 27.42
C HIS A 97 7.53 -2.36 26.17
N ARG A 98 8.50 -2.09 25.29
CA ARG A 98 8.84 -3.01 24.20
C ARG A 98 9.74 -4.11 24.76
N VAL A 99 9.32 -5.37 24.60
CA VAL A 99 10.19 -6.51 24.88
C VAL A 99 11.37 -6.45 23.90
N PRO A 100 12.62 -6.42 24.38
CA PRO A 100 13.78 -6.38 23.49
C PRO A 100 13.83 -7.66 22.65
N LEU A 101 14.08 -7.50 21.34
CA LEU A 101 14.30 -8.62 20.45
C LEU A 101 15.60 -9.32 20.85
N VAL A 102 15.50 -10.52 21.40
CA VAL A 102 16.67 -11.38 21.63
C VAL A 102 16.98 -12.09 20.32
N MET A 103 17.89 -11.51 19.53
CA MET A 103 18.36 -12.11 18.28
C MET A 103 19.45 -13.15 18.62
N PRO A 104 19.38 -14.38 18.08
CA PRO A 104 20.50 -15.31 18.19
C PRO A 104 21.72 -14.79 17.45
N MET A 105 22.90 -15.34 17.76
CA MET A 105 24.10 -15.07 16.97
C MET A 105 23.89 -15.44 15.49
N ASP A 106 24.61 -14.75 14.60
CA ASP A 106 24.57 -15.03 13.16
C ASP A 106 24.85 -16.52 12.89
N LEU A 107 24.08 -17.10 11.97
CA LEU A 107 24.26 -18.47 11.55
C LEU A 107 25.56 -18.59 10.76
N VAL A 108 26.59 -19.16 11.38
CA VAL A 108 27.82 -19.58 10.71
C VAL A 108 27.58 -20.98 10.15
N VAL A 109 27.41 -21.08 8.83
CA VAL A 109 27.31 -22.37 8.14
C VAL A 109 28.72 -22.93 7.96
N GLU A 110 29.05 -23.98 8.71
CA GLU A 110 30.33 -24.69 8.55
C GLU A 110 30.37 -25.39 7.17
N ASN A 111 31.52 -25.35 6.51
CA ASN A 111 31.70 -25.74 5.11
C ASN A 111 31.29 -27.20 4.78
N ASP A 112 31.17 -28.09 5.76
CA ASP A 112 30.87 -29.53 5.59
C ASP A 112 29.52 -29.97 6.18
N GLN A 113 28.63 -29.04 6.56
CA GLN A 113 27.31 -29.41 7.12
C GLN A 113 26.33 -29.99 6.10
N ARG A 114 26.65 -29.90 4.80
CA ARG A 114 25.84 -30.49 3.73
C ARG A 114 26.47 -31.79 3.27
N GLN A 115 25.91 -32.92 3.71
CA GLN A 115 26.24 -34.21 3.11
C GLN A 115 25.96 -34.15 1.60
N TYR A 116 27.00 -34.26 0.78
CA TYR A 116 26.84 -34.43 -0.65
C TYR A 116 25.97 -35.69 -0.89
N PRO A 117 24.99 -35.65 -1.81
CA PRO A 117 24.33 -36.86 -2.26
C PRO A 117 25.34 -37.66 -3.10
N MET A 118 26.16 -38.47 -2.44
CA MET A 118 27.08 -39.40 -3.11
C MET A 118 26.31 -40.66 -3.51
N PRO A 119 26.53 -41.23 -4.71
CA PRO A 119 26.87 -42.63 -4.81
C PRO A 119 28.39 -42.76 -4.66
N SER A 120 28.84 -43.66 -3.79
CA SER A 120 30.27 -43.90 -3.54
C SER A 120 30.97 -44.51 -4.77
N SER A 121 31.95 -43.81 -5.32
CA SER A 121 33.04 -44.35 -6.14
C SER A 121 34.16 -43.30 -6.12
N SER A 122 35.46 -43.55 -6.03
CA SER A 122 36.27 -44.73 -6.29
C SER A 122 37.55 -44.62 -5.43
N SER A 123 38.02 -45.75 -4.91
CA SER A 123 39.32 -45.90 -4.25
C SER A 123 40.45 -45.44 -5.17
N THR A 124 41.12 -44.34 -4.83
CA THR A 124 42.39 -43.95 -5.48
C THR A 124 43.51 -44.84 -4.94
N LEU A 125 43.93 -45.79 -5.77
CA LEU A 125 45.09 -46.65 -5.62
C LEU A 125 46.37 -45.83 -5.38
N MET A 126 46.93 -45.97 -4.19
CA MET A 126 48.25 -45.46 -3.82
C MET A 126 49.32 -46.39 -4.43
N VAL A 127 49.86 -46.02 -5.60
CA VAL A 127 51.04 -46.68 -6.18
C VAL A 127 52.27 -46.26 -5.38
N ARG A 128 52.85 -47.19 -4.62
CA ARG A 128 54.19 -47.07 -4.03
C ARG A 128 55.25 -47.33 -5.11
N LYS A 129 56.25 -46.44 -5.19
CA LYS A 129 57.61 -46.76 -5.65
C LYS A 129 58.54 -46.70 -4.46
#